data_AF-A0A7J7DVT8-F1
#
_entry.id   AF-A0A7J7DVT8-F1
#
_cell.length_a   1.000
_cell.length_b   1.000
_cell.length_c   1.000
_cell.angle_alpha   90.00
_cell.angle_beta   90.00
_cell.angle_gamma   90.00
#
_symmetry.space_group_name_H-M   'P 1'
#
loop_
_entity.id
_entity.type
_entity.pdbx_description
1 polymer ?
#
loop_
_entity_poly.entity_id
_entity_poly.type
_entity_poly.pdbx_seq_one_letter_code
_entity_poly.pdbx_strand_id
1 'polypeptide(L)'
;MEKYFGNAYRGDPGVPHADADRFVNIWVGSALFCAFTWNSPYMWQLTNQFNWHDRAFLFEQYHWKKAMAKNQPYKFQEKRLAQEISNIENDTGFKLRVLAQNYPETPGLAIKDFWQVDDRTIVFVADPSFGNILNFNVGASVDLDIPRSFWSRLAGKYGNIFYWKEKGEDASIEAAVMAISNCLKEPVGSNNCSEIK
;
A
#
# COMPACT_ATOMS: atom_id res chain seq x y z
N MET A 1 12.41 -1.24 -17.10
CA MET A 1 11.14 -1.91 -17.49
C MET A 1 11.37 -3.40 -17.35
N GLU A 2 11.13 -3.87 -16.13
CA GLU A 2 11.77 -5.08 -15.61
C GLU A 2 10.99 -6.35 -15.99
N LYS A 3 11.68 -7.48 -15.94
CA LYS A 3 11.25 -8.85 -16.30
C LYS A 3 9.81 -9.23 -15.91
N TYR A 4 9.25 -8.59 -14.88
CA TYR A 4 7.85 -8.65 -14.46
C TYR A 4 6.86 -8.35 -15.60
N PHE A 5 7.06 -7.28 -16.36
CA PHE A 5 6.11 -6.86 -17.40
C PHE A 5 6.21 -7.71 -18.66
N GLY A 6 7.43 -8.14 -19.04
CA GLY A 6 7.64 -8.95 -20.24
C GLY A 6 6.88 -10.29 -20.23
N ASN A 7 6.65 -10.85 -19.04
CA ASN A 7 5.87 -12.09 -18.89
C ASN A 7 4.36 -11.82 -18.73
N ALA A 8 3.95 -10.75 -18.05
CA ALA A 8 2.53 -10.41 -17.89
C ALA A 8 1.85 -10.09 -19.23
N TYR A 9 2.55 -9.42 -20.16
CA TYR A 9 2.02 -9.14 -21.50
C TYR A 9 1.95 -10.37 -22.42
N ARG A 10 2.63 -11.47 -22.09
CA ARG A 10 2.57 -12.72 -22.86
C ARG A 10 1.39 -13.63 -22.48
N GLY A 11 0.58 -13.23 -21.50
CA GLY A 11 -0.49 -14.05 -20.94
C GLY A 11 0.08 -15.17 -20.07
N ASP A 12 -0.55 -15.41 -18.92
CA ASP A 12 -0.21 -16.55 -18.07
C ASP A 12 -0.87 -17.80 -18.66
N PRO A 13 -0.13 -18.85 -19.07
CA PRO A 13 -0.73 -20.05 -19.66
C PRO A 13 -1.67 -20.81 -18.70
N GLY A 14 -1.66 -20.47 -17.39
CA GLY A 14 -2.56 -21.02 -16.39
C GLY A 14 -3.91 -20.31 -16.24
N VAL A 15 -4.13 -19.19 -16.93
CA VAL A 15 -5.45 -18.54 -16.98
C VAL A 15 -6.19 -19.06 -18.21
N PRO A 16 -7.40 -19.65 -18.07
CA PRO A 16 -8.15 -20.13 -19.22
C PRO A 16 -8.50 -18.94 -20.12
N HIS A 17 -7.78 -18.84 -21.23
CA HIS A 17 -7.89 -17.72 -22.17
C HIS A 17 -8.73 -18.04 -23.42
N ALA A 18 -9.41 -19.19 -23.49
CA ALA A 18 -10.18 -19.56 -24.68
C ALA A 18 -11.38 -20.48 -24.39
N ASP A 19 -12.54 -19.87 -24.24
CA ASP A 19 -13.85 -20.39 -24.61
C ASP A 19 -14.15 -20.03 -26.08
N ALA A 20 -14.79 -20.93 -26.84
CA ALA A 20 -14.94 -20.82 -28.29
C ALA A 20 -15.67 -19.53 -28.76
N ASP A 21 -16.55 -19.00 -27.93
CA ASP A 21 -17.35 -17.79 -28.21
C ASP A 21 -16.49 -16.50 -28.24
N ARG A 22 -15.27 -16.53 -27.69
CA ARG A 22 -14.39 -15.35 -27.62
C ARG A 22 -13.60 -15.08 -28.89
N PHE A 23 -13.41 -16.08 -29.78
CA PHE A 23 -12.70 -15.89 -31.05
C PHE A 23 -13.42 -14.91 -31.98
N VAL A 24 -14.76 -14.96 -32.01
CA VAL A 24 -15.57 -14.02 -32.81
C VAL A 24 -15.45 -12.59 -32.25
N ASN A 25 -15.43 -12.45 -30.92
CA ASN A 25 -15.24 -11.17 -30.25
C ASN A 25 -13.84 -10.56 -30.51
N ILE A 26 -12.80 -11.38 -30.67
CA ILE A 26 -11.44 -10.91 -30.99
C ILE A 26 -11.40 -10.28 -32.40
N TRP A 27 -12.05 -10.90 -33.40
CA TRP A 27 -12.11 -10.35 -34.75
C TRP A 27 -12.95 -9.06 -34.82
N VAL A 28 -14.09 -9.04 -34.14
CA VAL A 28 -14.95 -7.84 -34.04
C VAL A 28 -14.22 -6.71 -33.30
N GLY A 29 -13.53 -7.03 -32.20
CA GLY A 29 -12.72 -6.07 -31.45
C GLY A 29 -11.54 -5.52 -32.25
N SER A 30 -10.87 -6.37 -33.04
CA SER A 30 -9.76 -5.96 -33.93
C SER A 30 -10.26 -5.04 -35.06
N ALA A 31 -11.39 -5.37 -35.67
CA ALA A 31 -12.00 -4.53 -36.71
C ALA A 31 -12.45 -3.17 -36.15
N LEU A 32 -13.06 -3.15 -34.97
CA LEU A 32 -13.43 -1.91 -34.27
C LEU A 32 -12.20 -1.09 -33.88
N PHE A 33 -11.13 -1.71 -33.37
CA PHE A 33 -9.90 -1.01 -33.00
C PHE A 33 -9.22 -0.37 -34.22
N CYS A 34 -9.17 -1.06 -35.36
CA CYS A 34 -8.69 -0.49 -36.62
C CYS A 34 -9.52 0.71 -37.08
N ALA A 35 -10.85 0.64 -36.98
CA ALA A 35 -11.72 1.76 -37.36
C ALA A 35 -11.60 2.96 -36.39
N PHE A 36 -11.43 2.70 -35.08
CA PHE A 36 -11.29 3.73 -34.06
C PHE A 36 -9.91 4.42 -34.09
N THR A 37 -8.83 3.68 -34.32
CA THR A 37 -7.47 4.25 -34.43
C THR A 37 -7.31 5.15 -35.65
N TRP A 38 -8.10 4.94 -36.70
CA TRP A 38 -8.14 5.81 -37.88
C TRP A 38 -8.76 7.19 -37.57
N ASN A 39 -9.76 7.24 -36.69
CA ASN A 39 -10.45 8.48 -36.32
C ASN A 39 -9.85 9.20 -35.10
N SER A 40 -9.09 8.47 -34.26
CA SER A 40 -8.42 8.99 -33.08
C SER A 40 -6.98 8.48 -33.01
N PRO A 41 -6.04 9.11 -33.74
CA PRO A 41 -4.67 8.64 -33.89
C PRO A 41 -3.79 8.89 -32.66
N TYR A 42 -4.35 9.04 -31.46
CA TYR A 42 -3.59 9.19 -30.20
C TYR A 42 -4.18 8.38 -29.04
N MET A 43 -5.07 7.42 -29.31
CA MET A 43 -5.70 6.59 -28.27
C MET A 43 -4.68 5.85 -27.38
N TRP A 44 -3.51 5.51 -27.92
CA TRP A 44 -2.42 4.88 -27.15
C TRP A 44 -1.83 5.79 -26.06
N GLN A 45 -2.18 7.08 -26.01
CA GLN A 45 -1.78 7.98 -24.93
C GLN A 45 -2.65 7.81 -23.66
N LEU A 46 -3.79 7.12 -23.73
CA LEU A 46 -4.67 6.85 -22.59
C LEU A 46 -4.20 5.70 -21.68
N THR A 47 -3.19 4.91 -22.07
CA THR A 47 -2.83 3.66 -21.38
C THR A 47 -1.75 3.78 -20.30
N ASN A 48 -1.29 5.00 -19.98
CA ASN A 48 -0.20 5.18 -19.02
C ASN A 48 -0.63 5.45 -17.57
N GLN A 49 -1.93 5.41 -17.24
CA GLN A 49 -2.37 5.40 -15.84
C GLN A 49 -2.34 3.96 -15.30
N PHE A 50 -1.14 3.44 -15.08
CA PHE A 50 -0.99 2.21 -14.28
C PHE A 50 -1.32 2.54 -12.84
N ASN A 51 -2.43 1.98 -12.36
CA ASN A 51 -2.81 2.11 -10.96
C ASN A 51 -1.80 1.31 -10.10
N TRP A 52 -1.39 1.89 -8.97
CA TRP A 52 -0.53 1.24 -8.00
C TRP A 52 -1.11 -0.10 -7.53
N HIS A 53 -2.44 -0.19 -7.41
CA HIS A 53 -3.15 -1.42 -7.06
C HIS A 53 -2.85 -2.60 -8.01
N ASP A 54 -2.75 -2.35 -9.32
CA ASP A 54 -2.47 -3.42 -10.29
C ASP A 54 -1.03 -3.94 -10.15
N ARG A 55 -0.08 -3.06 -9.84
CA ARG A 55 1.32 -3.44 -9.61
C ARG A 55 1.49 -4.23 -8.32
N ALA A 56 0.83 -3.79 -7.24
CA ALA A 56 0.84 -4.47 -5.96
C ALA A 56 0.27 -5.90 -6.10
N PHE A 57 -0.86 -6.03 -6.80
CA PHE A 57 -1.47 -7.34 -7.07
C PHE A 57 -0.54 -8.28 -7.85
N LEU A 58 0.10 -7.81 -8.92
CA LEU A 58 1.04 -8.60 -9.71
C LEU A 58 2.28 -9.03 -8.91
N PHE A 59 2.78 -8.13 -8.06
CA PHE A 59 3.90 -8.43 -7.16
C PHE A 59 3.52 -9.55 -6.17
N GLU A 60 2.39 -9.39 -5.48
CA GLU A 60 1.91 -10.40 -4.53
C GLU A 60 1.64 -11.75 -5.23
N GLN A 61 1.05 -11.74 -6.42
CA GLN A 61 0.80 -12.95 -7.22
C GLN A 61 2.10 -13.69 -7.55
N TYR A 62 3.17 -12.97 -7.88
CA TYR A 62 4.48 -13.56 -8.16
C TYR A 62 5.07 -14.29 -6.95
N HIS A 63 5.04 -13.63 -5.78
CA HIS A 63 5.54 -14.21 -4.54
C HIS A 63 4.68 -15.37 -4.07
N TRP A 64 3.36 -15.26 -4.23
CA TRP A 64 2.42 -16.34 -3.97
C TRP A 64 2.71 -17.58 -4.83
N LYS A 65 2.93 -17.42 -6.15
CA LYS A 65 3.30 -18.54 -7.04
C LYS A 65 4.60 -19.22 -6.61
N LYS A 66 5.61 -18.46 -6.20
CA LYS A 66 6.85 -19.02 -5.66
C LYS A 66 6.64 -19.80 -4.36
N ALA A 67 5.79 -19.31 -3.48
CA ALA A 67 5.45 -19.99 -2.23
C ALA A 67 4.66 -21.28 -2.50
N MET A 68 3.70 -21.25 -3.43
CA MET A 68 2.97 -22.44 -3.87
C MET A 68 3.89 -23.48 -4.49
N ALA A 69 4.85 -23.08 -5.33
CA ALA A 69 5.85 -23.98 -5.89
C ALA A 69 6.72 -24.67 -4.81
N LYS A 70 6.81 -24.06 -3.62
CA LYS A 70 7.51 -24.59 -2.44
C LYS A 70 6.56 -25.29 -1.45
N ASN A 71 5.26 -25.40 -1.75
CA ASN A 71 4.21 -25.87 -0.84
C ASN A 71 4.20 -25.12 0.52
N GLN A 72 4.51 -23.82 0.50
CA GLN A 72 4.53 -22.97 1.68
C GLN A 72 3.28 -22.06 1.72
N PRO A 73 2.65 -21.85 2.90
CA PRO A 73 1.56 -20.90 3.03
C PRO A 73 2.08 -19.47 2.82
N TYR A 74 1.42 -18.71 1.95
CA TYR A 74 1.75 -17.30 1.68
C TYR A 74 0.67 -16.39 2.27
N LYS A 75 1.09 -15.36 3.00
CA LYS A 75 0.19 -14.34 3.54
C LYS A 75 0.38 -13.04 2.76
N PHE A 76 -0.72 -12.51 2.23
CA PHE A 76 -0.77 -11.22 1.55
C PHE A 76 -0.44 -10.08 2.53
N GLN A 77 0.35 -9.10 2.08
CA GLN A 77 0.86 -8.03 2.94
C GLN A 77 -0.28 -7.13 3.41
N GLU A 78 -1.19 -6.75 2.51
CA GLU A 78 -2.35 -5.91 2.82
C GLU A 78 -3.24 -6.56 3.89
N LYS A 79 -3.58 -7.85 3.71
CA LYS A 79 -4.42 -8.59 4.66
C LYS A 79 -3.77 -8.70 6.03
N ARG A 80 -2.45 -8.89 6.08
CA ARG A 80 -1.69 -8.95 7.33
C ARG A 80 -1.68 -7.60 8.04
N LEU A 81 -1.46 -6.51 7.30
CA LEU A 81 -1.52 -5.14 7.83
C LEU A 81 -2.92 -4.80 8.35
N ALA A 82 -3.97 -5.14 7.60
CA ALA A 82 -5.35 -4.92 8.02
C ALA A 82 -5.72 -5.70 9.29
N GLN A 83 -5.25 -6.95 9.41
CA GLN A 83 -5.40 -7.75 10.63
C GLN A 83 -4.68 -7.11 11.82
N GLU A 84 -3.44 -6.64 11.62
CA GLU A 84 -2.67 -6.01 12.69
C GLU A 84 -3.33 -4.72 13.17
N ILE A 85 -3.82 -3.88 12.26
CA ILE A 85 -4.58 -2.67 12.58
C ILE A 85 -5.83 -3.01 13.39
N SER A 86 -6.58 -4.05 12.97
CA SER A 86 -7.77 -4.49 13.71
C SER A 86 -7.42 -5.01 15.11
N ASN A 87 -6.29 -5.70 15.27
CA ASN A 87 -5.84 -6.18 16.57
C ASN A 87 -5.48 -5.02 17.50
N ILE A 88 -4.77 -4.01 16.99
CA ILE A 88 -4.45 -2.79 17.74
C ILE A 88 -5.73 -2.10 18.25
N GLU A 89 -6.72 -1.97 17.38
CA GLU A 89 -8.03 -1.37 17.71
C GLU A 89 -8.72 -2.14 18.84
N ASN A 90 -8.70 -3.48 18.80
CA ASN A 90 -9.34 -4.32 19.81
C ASN A 90 -8.56 -4.36 21.14
N ASP A 91 -7.23 -4.40 21.09
CA ASP A 91 -6.38 -4.58 22.27
C ASP A 91 -6.22 -3.27 23.07
N THR A 92 -6.09 -2.14 22.37
CA THR A 92 -5.70 -0.86 22.97
C THR A 92 -6.82 0.18 22.94
N GLY A 93 -7.81 0.00 22.07
CA GLY A 93 -8.88 0.97 21.84
C GLY A 93 -8.45 2.20 21.01
N PHE A 94 -7.21 2.23 20.48
CA PHE A 94 -6.74 3.26 19.56
C PHE A 94 -7.00 2.87 18.11
N LYS A 95 -7.42 3.83 17.29
CA LYS A 95 -7.69 3.62 15.85
C LYS A 95 -6.46 4.00 15.04
N LEU A 96 -5.85 3.04 14.35
CA LEU A 96 -4.75 3.31 13.41
C LEU A 96 -5.28 3.31 11.98
N ARG A 97 -5.12 4.43 11.26
CA ARG A 97 -5.51 4.58 9.86
C ARG A 97 -4.28 4.82 9.01
N VAL A 98 -4.07 3.99 8.00
CA VAL A 98 -2.94 4.12 7.06
C VAL A 98 -3.46 4.66 5.73
N LEU A 99 -2.89 5.78 5.30
CA LEU A 99 -3.20 6.43 4.04
C LEU A 99 -1.96 6.39 3.15
N ALA A 100 -1.97 5.53 2.13
CA ALA A 100 -1.00 5.61 1.06
C ALA A 100 -1.53 6.58 -0.01
N GLN A 101 -0.79 7.65 -0.27
CA GLN A 101 -1.16 8.66 -1.27
C GLN A 101 0.04 9.05 -2.11
N ASN A 102 -0.21 9.72 -3.23
CA ASN A 102 0.84 10.23 -4.10
C ASN A 102 0.51 11.66 -4.52
N TYR A 103 1.20 12.65 -3.95
CA TYR A 103 1.03 14.05 -4.34
C TYR A 103 1.29 14.24 -5.85
N PRO A 104 0.48 15.03 -6.58
CA PRO A 104 -0.54 15.98 -6.11
C PRO A 104 -1.96 15.41 -5.95
N GLU A 105 -2.21 14.15 -6.30
CA GLU A 105 -3.53 13.53 -6.13
C GLU A 105 -3.73 13.12 -4.66
N THR A 106 -4.15 14.09 -3.84
CA THR A 106 -4.39 13.90 -2.41
C THR A 106 -5.87 14.09 -2.08
N PRO A 107 -6.47 13.26 -1.20
CA PRO A 107 -7.87 13.43 -0.83
C PRO A 107 -8.10 14.64 0.11
N GLY A 108 -7.02 15.37 0.47
CA GLY A 108 -7.08 16.61 1.24
C GLY A 108 -7.65 16.43 2.65
N LEU A 109 -8.20 17.52 3.19
CA LEU A 109 -8.81 17.55 4.54
C LEU A 109 -10.09 16.71 4.65
N ALA A 110 -10.70 16.31 3.53
CA ALA A 110 -11.96 15.57 3.50
C ALA A 110 -11.88 14.17 4.15
N ILE A 111 -10.67 13.63 4.28
CA ILE A 111 -10.42 12.35 4.94
C ILE A 111 -10.84 12.39 6.41
N LYS A 112 -10.69 13.54 7.07
CA LYS A 112 -11.01 13.69 8.49
C LYS A 112 -12.48 13.37 8.77
N ASP A 113 -13.36 13.92 7.94
CA ASP A 113 -14.82 13.75 8.09
C ASP A 113 -15.25 12.36 7.59
N PHE A 114 -14.65 11.87 6.50
CA PHE A 114 -14.96 10.56 5.93
C PHE A 114 -14.59 9.40 6.86
N TRP A 115 -13.41 9.45 7.50
CA TRP A 115 -12.94 8.43 8.43
C TRP A 115 -13.37 8.66 9.88
N GLN A 116 -14.07 9.76 10.16
CA GLN A 116 -14.50 10.14 11.52
C GLN A 116 -13.33 10.08 12.51
N VAL A 117 -12.30 10.87 12.23
CA VAL A 117 -11.06 10.89 13.02
C VAL A 117 -11.33 11.50 14.40
N ASP A 118 -11.30 10.66 15.43
CA ASP A 118 -11.45 11.03 16.85
C ASP A 118 -10.10 11.32 17.53
N ASP A 119 -10.13 11.80 18.78
CA ASP A 119 -8.92 12.09 19.59
C ASP A 119 -8.05 10.87 19.91
N ARG A 120 -8.58 9.65 19.70
CA ARG A 120 -7.87 8.36 19.84
C ARG A 120 -7.42 7.78 18.50
N THR A 121 -7.47 8.57 17.44
CA THR A 121 -7.12 8.13 16.10
C THR A 121 -5.73 8.62 15.71
N ILE A 122 -4.96 7.73 15.10
CA ILE A 122 -3.64 7.99 14.53
C ILE A 122 -3.79 7.84 13.02
N VAL A 123 -3.64 8.94 12.28
CA VAL A 123 -3.63 8.93 10.82
C VAL A 123 -2.17 8.94 10.36
N PHE A 124 -1.72 7.78 9.90
CA PHE A 124 -0.41 7.58 9.32
C PHE A 124 -0.52 7.76 7.80
N VAL A 125 0.16 8.78 7.27
CA VAL A 125 0.22 9.11 5.85
C VAL A 125 1.57 8.67 5.29
N ALA A 126 1.54 7.86 4.24
CA ALA A 126 2.70 7.44 3.48
C ALA A 126 2.66 8.09 2.09
N ASP A 127 3.62 8.96 1.80
CA ASP A 127 3.69 9.68 0.53
C ASP A 127 5.16 9.81 0.06
N PRO A 128 5.54 9.16 -1.06
CA PRO A 128 6.91 9.12 -1.54
C PRO A 128 7.41 10.47 -2.09
N SER A 129 6.52 11.45 -2.26
CA SER A 129 6.87 12.78 -2.79
C SER A 129 7.61 13.65 -1.76
N PHE A 130 7.50 13.32 -0.48
CA PHE A 130 8.21 14.04 0.58
C PHE A 130 9.62 13.47 0.79
N GLY A 131 10.53 14.30 1.30
CA GLY A 131 11.88 13.84 1.69
C GLY A 131 11.84 12.73 2.74
N ASN A 132 10.81 12.74 3.60
CA ASN A 132 10.45 11.65 4.49
C ASN A 132 9.11 11.07 4.05
N ILE A 133 9.07 9.77 3.72
CA ILE A 133 7.85 9.11 3.23
C ILE A 133 6.77 9.00 4.32
N LEU A 134 7.14 9.05 5.60
CA LEU A 134 6.23 8.84 6.72
C LEU A 134 5.82 10.17 7.36
N ASN A 135 4.52 10.42 7.43
CA ASN A 135 3.94 11.54 8.15
C ASN A 135 2.82 11.08 9.09
N PHE A 136 2.73 11.66 10.27
CA PHE A 136 1.80 11.22 11.33
C PHE A 136 0.94 12.40 11.80
N ASN A 137 -0.38 12.21 11.76
CA ASN A 137 -1.33 13.07 12.44
C ASN A 137 -1.92 12.31 13.62
N VAL A 138 -1.71 12.83 14.81
CA VAL A 138 -2.00 12.14 16.06
C VAL A 138 -3.09 12.91 16.82
N GLY A 139 -4.09 12.21 17.33
CA GLY A 139 -5.14 12.79 18.17
C GLY A 139 -4.64 13.18 19.56
N ALA A 140 -5.38 14.08 20.23
CA ALA A 140 -4.95 14.67 21.50
C ALA A 140 -4.79 13.65 22.64
N SER A 141 -5.62 12.59 22.68
CA SER A 141 -5.48 11.55 23.71
C SER A 141 -4.20 10.72 23.52
N VAL A 142 -3.82 10.45 22.28
CA VAL A 142 -2.62 9.68 21.97
C VAL A 142 -1.35 10.48 22.30
N ASP A 143 -1.37 11.81 22.14
CA ASP A 143 -0.23 12.68 22.47
C ASP A 143 0.07 12.75 23.98
N LEU A 144 -0.89 12.38 24.83
CA LEU A 144 -0.70 12.26 26.29
C LEU A 144 0.03 10.95 26.65
N ASP A 145 -0.29 9.87 25.95
CA ASP A 145 0.24 8.52 26.26
C ASP A 145 1.58 8.24 25.57
N ILE A 146 1.80 8.81 24.38
CA ILE A 146 3.00 8.61 23.57
C ILE A 146 3.77 9.91 23.43
N PRO A 147 5.06 9.97 23.80
CA PRO A 147 5.86 11.18 23.66
C PRO A 147 6.08 11.54 22.18
N ARG A 148 5.98 12.83 21.85
CA ARG A 148 6.24 13.34 20.48
C ARG A 148 7.58 12.95 19.87
N SER A 149 8.58 12.70 20.72
CA SER A 149 9.91 12.23 20.30
C SER A 149 9.88 10.85 19.65
N PHE A 150 8.89 10.00 19.97
CA PHE A 150 8.71 8.70 19.33
C PHE A 150 8.43 8.85 17.83
N TRP A 151 7.46 9.69 17.46
CA TRP A 151 7.06 9.91 16.07
C TRP A 151 8.19 10.47 15.20
N SER A 152 8.95 11.43 15.73
CA SER A 152 10.11 12.00 15.02
C SER A 152 11.22 10.95 14.80
N ARG A 153 11.48 10.09 15.79
CA ARG A 153 12.47 9.01 15.64
C ARG A 153 11.99 7.92 14.68
N LEU A 154 10.70 7.59 14.70
CA LEU A 154 10.10 6.61 13.80
C LEU A 154 10.21 7.06 12.35
N ALA A 155 9.82 8.31 12.08
CA ALA A 155 9.99 8.95 10.78
C ALA A 155 11.47 9.00 10.37
N GLY A 156 12.39 9.33 11.29
CA GLY A 156 13.82 9.36 11.00
C GLY A 156 14.42 7.98 10.66
N LYS A 157 13.96 6.91 11.32
CA LYS A 157 14.49 5.54 11.13
C LYS A 157 13.95 4.88 9.86
N TYR A 158 12.63 4.86 9.69
CA TYR A 158 11.97 4.11 8.61
C TYR A 158 11.51 4.99 7.45
N GLY A 159 11.42 6.30 7.65
CA GLY A 159 10.89 7.21 6.63
C GLY A 159 11.95 7.96 5.82
N ASN A 160 13.21 7.82 6.21
CA ASN A 160 14.37 8.30 5.48
C ASN A 160 14.40 7.78 4.02
N ILE A 161 14.71 8.68 3.07
CA ILE A 161 14.92 8.37 1.66
C ILE A 161 15.88 7.21 1.37
N PHE A 162 16.94 7.06 2.15
CA PHE A 162 17.88 5.95 2.00
C PHE A 162 17.23 4.61 2.37
N TYR A 163 16.40 4.59 3.42
CA TYR A 163 15.78 3.37 3.92
C TYR A 163 14.73 2.83 2.94
N TRP A 164 13.80 3.69 2.51
CA TRP A 164 12.71 3.24 1.65
C TRP A 164 13.13 3.00 0.20
N LYS A 165 14.17 3.69 -0.30
CA LYS A 165 14.75 3.37 -1.61
C LYS A 165 15.46 2.02 -1.63
N GLU A 166 16.08 1.61 -0.52
CA GLU A 166 16.79 0.33 -0.43
C GLU A 166 15.84 -0.83 -0.16
N LYS A 167 14.92 -0.69 0.79
CA LYS A 167 14.04 -1.78 1.24
C LYS A 167 12.69 -1.83 0.55
N GLY A 168 12.25 -0.73 -0.06
CA GLY A 168 10.90 -0.56 -0.58
C GLY A 168 10.02 0.33 0.30
N GLU A 169 9.05 0.97 -0.36
CA GLU A 169 8.04 1.82 0.28
C GLU A 169 7.13 0.99 1.19
N ASP A 170 6.72 -0.19 0.72
CA ASP A 170 5.89 -1.16 1.44
C ASP A 170 6.56 -1.65 2.74
N ALA A 171 7.84 -2.01 2.66
CA ALA A 171 8.61 -2.46 3.82
C ALA A 171 8.77 -1.35 4.87
N SER A 172 8.82 -0.09 4.43
CA SER A 172 8.93 1.07 5.31
C SER A 172 7.62 1.34 6.06
N ILE A 173 6.49 1.23 5.36
CA ILE A 173 5.15 1.32 5.93
C ILE A 173 4.92 0.17 6.93
N GLU A 174 5.26 -1.05 6.55
CA GLU A 174 5.11 -2.22 7.42
C GLU A 174 5.94 -2.09 8.70
N ALA A 175 7.21 -1.72 8.59
CA ALA A 175 8.09 -1.53 9.74
C ALA A 175 7.56 -0.42 10.68
N ALA A 176 7.03 0.66 10.11
CA ALA A 176 6.42 1.73 10.89
C ALA A 176 5.17 1.26 11.65
N VAL A 177 4.25 0.55 10.99
CA VAL A 177 3.04 0.01 11.62
C VAL A 177 3.37 -1.00 12.71
N MET A 178 4.34 -1.88 12.49
CA MET A 178 4.80 -2.85 13.49
C MET A 178 5.41 -2.16 14.72
N ALA A 179 6.23 -1.13 14.52
CA ALA A 179 6.79 -0.36 15.63
C ALA A 179 5.71 0.40 16.42
N ILE A 180 4.70 0.93 15.75
CA ILE A 180 3.54 1.57 16.40
C ILE A 180 2.74 0.53 17.19
N SER A 181 2.47 -0.65 16.62
CA SER A 181 1.78 -1.76 17.30
C SER A 181 2.48 -2.15 18.59
N ASN A 182 3.81 -2.32 18.54
CA ASN A 182 4.61 -2.68 19.70
C ASN A 182 4.56 -1.60 20.77
N CYS A 183 4.68 -0.33 20.38
CA CYS A 183 4.59 0.81 21.29
C CYS A 183 3.21 0.90 21.98
N LEU A 184 2.13 0.72 21.23
CA LEU A 184 0.76 0.79 21.77
C LEU A 184 0.42 -0.38 22.71
N LYS A 185 1.06 -1.54 22.53
CA LYS A 185 0.89 -2.72 23.39
C LYS A 185 1.71 -2.63 24.69
N GLU A 186 2.73 -1.76 24.75
CA GLU A 186 3.51 -1.56 25.98
C GLU A 186 2.67 -0.78 27.02
N PRO A 187 2.66 -1.21 28.29
CA PRO A 187 1.91 -0.54 29.34
C PRO A 187 2.50 0.83 29.64
N VAL A 188 1.64 1.79 30.01
CA VAL A 188 2.09 3.17 30.22
C VAL A 188 3.03 3.33 31.44
N GLY A 189 4.31 3.63 31.21
CA GLY A 189 5.35 3.94 32.19
C GLY A 189 6.46 4.89 31.65
N SER A 190 7.50 5.12 32.46
CA SER A 190 8.54 6.14 32.17
C SER A 190 9.42 5.86 30.95
N ASN A 191 9.47 4.61 30.47
CA ASN A 191 10.32 4.17 29.36
C ASN A 191 9.50 3.77 28.11
N ASN A 192 8.23 4.13 28.03
CA ASN A 192 7.36 3.71 26.92
C ASN A 192 7.93 4.13 25.58
N CYS A 193 7.95 3.18 24.65
CA CYS A 193 8.31 3.47 23.26
C CYS A 193 9.68 4.15 23.13
N SER A 194 10.56 3.96 24.13
CA SER A 194 11.89 4.54 24.16
C SER A 194 12.81 3.90 23.10
N GLU A 195 12.56 2.65 22.73
CA GLU A 195 13.24 1.96 21.64
C GLU A 195 12.29 1.67 20.48
N ILE A 196 12.74 1.96 19.26
CA ILE A 196 12.04 1.55 18.04
C ILE A 196 12.58 0.17 17.66
N LYS A 197 11.82 -0.87 17.99
CA LYS A 197 12.11 -2.25 17.59
C LYS A 197 11.69 -2.50 16.14
#